data_AF-A0ABD5CS01-F1
#
_entry.id   AF-A0ABD5CS01-F1
#
_cell.length_a   1.000
_cell.length_b   1.000
_cell.length_c   1.000
_cell.angle_alpha   90.00
_cell.angle_beta   90.00
_cell.angle_gamma   90.00
#
_symmetry.space_group_name_H-M   'P 1'
#
loop_
_entity.id
_entity.type
_entity.pdbx_description
1 polymer ?
#
loop_
_entity_poly.entity_id
_entity_poly.type
_entity_poly.pdbx_seq_one_letter_code
_entity_poly.pdbx_strand_id
1 'polypeptide(L)'
;MRVEARIGADKMKRAAALHSTSQGNAHRVGADVIMLHQCVMPNMQLTPGLRAEHRLYNAQLCFGPKVDACGELDVTELFKHHLHAPSMASARDANRRRIGVHQRLVNQVNHWNNFNHEAFQSTQWLPLEVGPSLKRDRIV
;
A
#
# COMPACT_ATOMS: atom_id res chain seq x y z
N MET A 1 8.63 -8.29 -31.58
CA MET A 1 9.31 -6.98 -31.58
C MET A 1 10.80 -7.21 -31.33
N ARG A 2 11.68 -6.51 -32.04
CA ARG A 2 13.14 -6.62 -31.90
C ARG A 2 13.81 -5.26 -32.05
N VAL A 3 14.87 -5.02 -31.27
CA VAL A 3 15.73 -3.84 -31.43
C VAL A 3 16.95 -4.22 -32.28
N GLU A 4 17.20 -3.47 -33.33
CA GLU A 4 18.43 -3.49 -34.12
C GLU A 4 19.48 -2.62 -33.43
N ALA A 5 20.71 -3.11 -33.35
CA ALA A 5 21.81 -2.40 -32.71
C ALA A 5 22.89 -1.99 -33.73
N ARG A 6 23.49 -0.82 -33.53
CA ARG A 6 24.67 -0.33 -34.24
C ARG A 6 25.85 -0.25 -33.27
N ILE A 7 27.04 -0.59 -33.75
CA ILE A 7 28.29 -0.43 -32.99
C ILE A 7 28.83 0.97 -33.26
N GLY A 8 29.04 1.76 -32.20
CA GLY A 8 29.69 3.06 -32.28
C GLY A 8 31.21 2.98 -32.39
N ALA A 9 31.86 4.10 -32.66
CA ALA A 9 33.33 4.20 -32.71
C ALA A 9 34.00 3.80 -31.37
N ASP A 10 33.30 3.97 -30.26
CA ASP A 10 33.66 3.53 -28.92
C ASP A 10 33.41 2.03 -28.67
N LYS A 11 33.04 1.27 -29.71
CA LYS A 11 32.66 -0.14 -29.66
C LYS A 11 31.41 -0.46 -28.83
N MET A 12 30.63 0.56 -28.45
CA MET A 12 29.38 0.37 -27.69
C MET A 12 28.18 0.11 -28.61
N LYS A 13 27.29 -0.80 -28.19
CA LYS A 13 26.02 -1.07 -28.85
C LYS A 13 25.01 0.03 -28.53
N ARG A 14 24.44 0.65 -29.57
CA ARG A 14 23.34 1.61 -29.46
C ARG A 14 22.15 1.13 -30.29
N ALA A 15 20.93 1.56 -29.93
CA ALA A 15 19.77 1.31 -30.77
C ALA A 15 19.95 1.97 -32.15
N ALA A 16 19.44 1.31 -33.18
CA ALA A 16 19.48 1.81 -34.56
C ALA A 16 18.12 1.71 -35.24
N ALA A 17 17.32 0.69 -34.90
CA ALA A 17 15.96 0.57 -35.38
C ALA A 17 15.09 -0.32 -34.47
N LEU A 18 13.78 -0.10 -34.54
CA LEU A 18 12.76 -0.99 -34.01
C LEU A 18 12.16 -1.82 -35.15
N HIS A 19 12.12 -3.14 -34.97
CA HIS A 19 11.43 -4.07 -35.84
C HIS A 19 10.17 -4.59 -35.16
N SER A 20 9.03 -4.48 -35.84
CA SER A 20 7.74 -4.95 -35.37
C SER A 20 6.95 -5.62 -36.49
N THR A 21 6.13 -6.60 -36.13
CA THR A 21 5.17 -7.20 -37.05
C THR A 21 3.77 -6.79 -36.61
N SER A 22 2.97 -6.26 -37.52
CA SER A 22 1.58 -5.90 -37.27
C SER A 22 0.72 -6.41 -38.43
N GLN A 23 -0.36 -7.12 -38.10
CA GLN A 23 -1.26 -7.71 -39.11
C GLN A 23 -0.50 -8.54 -40.18
N GLY A 24 0.54 -9.26 -39.76
CA GLY A 24 1.39 -10.07 -40.66
C GLY A 24 2.47 -9.30 -41.42
N ASN A 25 2.43 -7.96 -41.43
CA ASN A 25 3.41 -7.14 -42.14
C ASN A 25 4.59 -6.78 -41.23
N ALA A 26 5.81 -6.89 -41.77
CA ALA A 26 7.03 -6.48 -41.09
C ALA A 26 7.30 -4.98 -41.31
N HIS A 27 7.60 -4.28 -40.21
CA HIS A 27 7.93 -2.85 -40.20
C HIS A 27 9.28 -2.62 -39.54
N ARG A 28 10.05 -1.69 -40.10
CA ARG A 28 11.31 -1.19 -39.56
C ARG A 28 11.23 0.32 -39.39
N VAL A 29 11.53 0.81 -38.19
CA VAL A 29 11.59 2.25 -37.88
C VAL A 29 12.99 2.58 -37.38
N GLY A 30 13.73 3.43 -38.11
CA GLY A 30 15.05 3.89 -37.66
C GLY A 30 14.93 4.80 -36.44
N ALA A 31 15.71 4.53 -35.40
CA ALA A 31 15.71 5.30 -34.16
C ALA A 31 17.00 5.05 -33.35
N ASP A 32 17.61 6.11 -32.85
CA ASP A 32 18.78 6.03 -31.95
C ASP A 32 18.38 5.83 -30.47
N VAL A 33 17.11 6.09 -30.14
CA VAL A 33 16.53 5.91 -28.79
C VAL A 33 15.19 5.20 -28.93
N ILE A 34 15.00 4.15 -28.13
CA ILE A 34 13.74 3.40 -28.06
C ILE A 34 13.25 3.47 -26.61
N MET A 35 12.17 4.20 -26.38
CA MET A 35 11.54 4.28 -25.07
C MET A 35 10.50 3.17 -24.92
N LEU A 36 10.72 2.30 -23.92
CA LEU A 36 9.81 1.22 -23.61
C LEU A 36 8.88 1.63 -22.47
N HIS A 37 7.62 1.84 -22.78
CA HIS A 37 6.58 2.06 -21.79
C HIS A 37 5.78 0.76 -21.60
N GLN A 38 6.34 -0.18 -20.83
CA GLN A 38 5.59 -1.34 -20.35
C GLN A 38 4.86 -0.93 -19.08
N CYS A 39 3.59 -1.33 -18.94
CA CYS A 39 2.80 -1.05 -17.74
C CYS A 39 3.57 -1.47 -16.49
N VAL A 40 3.49 -0.65 -15.44
CA VAL A 40 4.03 -1.00 -14.14
C VAL A 40 3.11 -2.04 -13.51
N MET A 41 3.63 -3.25 -13.24
CA MET A 41 2.91 -4.22 -12.43
C MET A 41 3.07 -3.86 -10.96
N PRO A 42 1.98 -3.61 -10.21
CA PRO A 42 2.09 -3.29 -8.79
C PRO A 42 2.58 -4.51 -8.02
N ASN A 43 3.43 -4.28 -7.00
CA ASN A 43 3.78 -5.34 -6.06
C ASN A 43 2.52 -5.75 -5.26
N MET A 44 2.00 -6.94 -5.55
CA MET A 44 0.80 -7.48 -4.93
C MET A 44 1.07 -8.59 -3.90
N GLN A 45 2.32 -9.02 -3.69
CA GLN A 45 2.66 -10.28 -3.01
C GLN A 45 1.93 -10.52 -1.68
N LEU A 46 1.76 -9.47 -0.87
CA LEU A 46 1.15 -9.58 0.47
C LEU A 46 -0.37 -9.67 0.45
N THR A 47 -1.03 -8.97 -0.48
CA THR A 47 -2.48 -8.74 -0.41
C THR A 47 -3.35 -9.99 -0.66
N PRO A 48 -2.95 -10.96 -1.52
CA PRO A 48 -3.64 -12.25 -1.60
C PRO A 48 -3.55 -13.08 -0.32
N GLY A 49 -2.40 -13.06 0.38
CA GLY A 49 -2.22 -13.78 1.64
C GLY A 49 -3.11 -13.26 2.77
N LEU A 50 -3.44 -11.97 2.73
CA LEU A 50 -4.39 -11.32 3.64
C LEU A 50 -5.86 -11.53 3.23
N ARG A 51 -6.12 -12.15 2.07
CA ARG A 51 -7.46 -12.30 1.47
C ARG A 51 -8.19 -10.98 1.20
N ALA A 52 -7.46 -9.89 0.98
CA ALA A 52 -8.05 -8.60 0.60
C ALA A 52 -8.81 -8.72 -0.73
N GLU A 53 -9.93 -8.02 -0.89
CA GLU A 53 -10.66 -7.97 -2.16
C GLU A 53 -9.82 -7.24 -3.22
N HIS A 54 -9.78 -7.75 -4.45
CA HIS A 54 -9.08 -7.11 -5.58
C HIS A 54 -10.06 -6.68 -6.66
N ARG A 55 -9.75 -5.57 -7.32
CA ARG A 55 -10.47 -5.10 -8.51
C ARG A 55 -9.53 -4.88 -9.67
N LEU A 56 -10.07 -4.98 -10.88
CA LEU A 56 -9.37 -4.55 -12.08
C LEU A 56 -9.32 -3.03 -12.14
N TYR A 57 -8.11 -2.48 -12.29
CA TYR A 57 -7.90 -1.06 -12.57
C TYR A 57 -7.80 -0.87 -14.08
N ASN A 58 -8.91 -0.45 -14.71
CA ASN A 58 -9.00 -0.29 -16.16
C ASN A 58 -7.93 0.65 -16.75
N ALA A 59 -7.49 1.67 -16.00
CA ALA A 59 -6.45 2.60 -16.46
C ALA A 59 -5.07 1.96 -16.68
N GLN A 60 -4.79 0.83 -16.01
CA GLN A 60 -3.51 0.14 -16.08
C GLN A 60 -3.62 -1.33 -16.52
N LEU A 61 -4.86 -1.80 -16.70
CA LEU A 61 -5.18 -3.20 -16.99
C LEU A 61 -4.51 -4.16 -16.00
N CYS A 62 -4.43 -3.75 -14.73
CA CYS A 62 -3.83 -4.55 -13.66
C CYS A 62 -4.79 -4.73 -12.49
N PHE A 63 -4.63 -5.81 -11.73
CA PHE A 63 -5.35 -5.98 -10.48
C PHE A 63 -4.70 -5.13 -9.37
N GLY A 64 -5.52 -4.70 -8.43
CA GLY A 64 -5.05 -4.10 -7.20
C GLY A 64 -6.07 -4.29 -6.08
N PRO A 65 -5.62 -4.28 -4.82
CA PRO A 65 -6.54 -4.39 -3.70
C PRO A 65 -7.52 -3.22 -3.70
N LYS A 66 -8.73 -3.51 -3.25
CA LYS A 66 -9.73 -2.52 -2.91
C LYS A 66 -9.26 -1.84 -1.63
N VAL A 67 -9.30 -0.52 -1.66
CA VAL A 67 -8.98 0.31 -0.51
C VAL A 67 -9.98 1.43 -0.41
N ASP A 68 -10.22 1.90 0.79
CA ASP A 68 -11.07 3.05 1.03
C ASP A 68 -10.39 4.38 0.61
N ALA A 69 -11.05 5.52 0.88
CA ALA A 69 -10.53 6.83 0.51
C ALA A 69 -9.16 7.17 1.16
N CYS A 70 -8.88 6.58 2.33
CA CYS A 70 -7.62 6.77 3.06
C CYS A 70 -6.55 5.75 2.64
N GLY A 71 -6.93 4.66 1.98
CA GLY A 71 -6.01 3.60 1.56
C GLY A 71 -6.03 2.38 2.48
N GLU A 72 -7.04 2.24 3.35
CA GLU A 72 -7.22 1.08 4.23
C GLU A 72 -7.78 -0.12 3.45
N LEU A 73 -7.25 -1.32 3.75
CA LEU A 73 -7.76 -2.56 3.18
C LEU A 73 -9.11 -2.95 3.80
N ASP A 74 -9.86 -3.78 3.10
CA ASP A 74 -11.17 -4.29 3.51
C ASP A 74 -11.12 -5.39 4.58
N VAL A 75 -9.96 -6.03 4.77
CA VAL A 75 -9.79 -7.23 5.59
C VAL A 75 -8.95 -7.03 6.85
N THR A 76 -8.36 -5.86 7.07
CA THR A 76 -7.46 -5.55 8.20
C THR A 76 -7.32 -4.03 8.39
N GLU A 77 -6.99 -3.57 9.61
CA GLU A 77 -6.57 -2.17 9.88
C GLU A 77 -5.18 -1.81 9.28
N LEU A 78 -4.81 -2.47 8.18
CA LEU A 78 -3.56 -2.26 7.48
C LEU A 78 -3.79 -1.28 6.32
N PHE A 79 -2.97 -0.23 6.32
CA PHE A 79 -3.01 0.82 5.30
C PHE A 79 -2.01 0.57 4.18
N LYS A 80 -2.47 0.69 2.93
CA LYS A 80 -1.62 0.63 1.74
C LYS A 80 -1.09 2.01 1.38
N HIS A 81 0.09 2.35 1.89
CA HIS A 81 0.67 3.70 1.78
C HIS A 81 1.39 4.04 0.45
N HIS A 82 1.28 3.16 -0.57
CA HIS A 82 1.81 3.29 -1.95
C HIS A 82 3.35 3.41 -2.11
N LEU A 83 3.97 2.37 -2.69
CA LEU A 83 5.20 2.48 -3.50
C LEU A 83 4.93 2.42 -5.02
N HIS A 84 3.70 2.15 -5.48
CA HIS A 84 3.37 2.22 -6.91
C HIS A 84 2.01 2.86 -7.10
N ALA A 85 2.06 4.11 -7.55
CA ALA A 85 0.92 4.94 -7.84
C ALA A 85 0.84 5.11 -9.37
N PRO A 86 -0.36 4.98 -9.98
CA PRO A 86 -0.48 4.61 -11.39
C PRO A 86 -0.19 5.71 -12.44
N SER A 87 0.20 6.92 -12.04
CA SER A 87 0.48 8.06 -12.94
C SER A 87 1.11 9.25 -12.18
N MET A 88 1.58 10.32 -12.85
CA MET A 88 2.02 11.53 -12.14
C MET A 88 0.91 12.23 -11.32
N ALA A 89 -0.38 12.08 -11.72
CA ALA A 89 -1.51 12.55 -10.91
C ALA A 89 -1.57 11.85 -9.54
N SER A 90 -1.00 10.66 -9.44
CA SER A 90 -1.08 9.81 -8.26
C SER A 90 -0.05 10.14 -7.17
N ALA A 91 0.98 10.95 -7.42
CA ALA A 91 1.89 11.41 -6.36
C ALA A 91 1.18 12.37 -5.39
N ARG A 92 0.35 13.27 -5.93
CA ARG A 92 -0.50 14.17 -5.12
C ARG A 92 -1.55 13.38 -4.34
N ASP A 93 -2.17 12.39 -4.98
CA ASP A 93 -3.16 11.53 -4.34
C ASP A 93 -2.54 10.61 -3.29
N ALA A 94 -1.33 10.11 -3.52
CA ALA A 94 -0.56 9.38 -2.52
C ALA A 94 -0.35 10.26 -1.29
N ASN A 95 0.13 11.50 -1.47
CA ASN A 95 0.37 12.41 -0.36
C ASN A 95 -0.93 12.77 0.41
N ARG A 96 -2.04 12.99 -0.30
CA ARG A 96 -3.35 13.20 0.31
C ARG A 96 -3.81 11.99 1.13
N ARG A 97 -3.57 10.77 0.67
CA ARG A 97 -3.85 9.54 1.44
C ARG A 97 -2.96 9.43 2.68
N ARG A 98 -1.67 9.78 2.61
CA ARG A 98 -0.78 9.79 3.79
C ARG A 98 -1.36 10.65 4.92
N ILE A 99 -1.83 11.84 4.58
CA ILE A 99 -2.46 12.77 5.52
C ILE A 99 -3.75 12.15 6.09
N GLY A 100 -4.57 11.52 5.24
CA GLY A 100 -5.79 10.84 5.66
C GLY A 100 -5.56 9.68 6.64
N VAL A 101 -4.55 8.83 6.38
CA VAL A 101 -4.16 7.74 7.29
C VAL A 101 -3.71 8.30 8.64
N HIS A 102 -2.86 9.32 8.62
CA HIS A 102 -2.39 9.95 9.85
C HIS A 102 -3.54 10.52 10.67
N GLN A 103 -4.46 11.26 10.04
CA GLN A 103 -5.63 11.81 10.74
C GLN A 103 -6.54 10.72 11.31
N ARG A 104 -6.73 9.60 10.60
CA ARG A 104 -7.55 8.48 11.09
C ARG A 104 -6.91 7.79 12.30
N LEU A 105 -5.61 7.54 12.25
CA LEU A 105 -4.87 6.96 13.38
C LEU A 105 -4.93 7.89 14.60
N VAL A 106 -4.74 9.20 14.40
CA VAL A 106 -4.89 10.20 15.47
C VAL A 106 -6.30 10.15 16.07
N ASN A 107 -7.34 10.07 15.24
CA ASN A 107 -8.71 9.99 15.71
C ASN A 107 -8.99 8.68 16.48
N GLN A 108 -8.45 7.54 16.04
CA GLN A 108 -8.57 6.26 16.76
C GLN A 108 -7.89 6.33 18.13
N VAL A 109 -6.68 6.88 18.21
CA VAL A 109 -5.95 7.07 19.48
C VAL A 109 -6.73 8.02 20.41
N ASN A 110 -7.25 9.12 19.88
CA ASN A 110 -8.05 10.06 20.67
C ASN A 110 -9.36 9.43 21.16
N HIS A 111 -10.05 8.66 20.33
CA HIS A 111 -11.25 7.94 20.73
C HIS A 111 -10.94 6.92 21.84
N TRP A 112 -9.84 6.17 21.71
CA TRP A 112 -9.39 5.24 22.73
C TRP A 112 -9.04 5.94 24.05
N ASN A 113 -8.34 7.08 23.98
CA ASN A 113 -8.03 7.89 25.16
C ASN A 113 -9.30 8.42 25.85
N ASN A 114 -10.27 8.92 25.07
CA ASN A 114 -11.54 9.42 25.60
C ASN A 114 -12.37 8.31 26.25
N PHE A 115 -12.47 7.15 25.59
CA PHE A 115 -13.12 5.97 26.15
C PHE A 115 -12.48 5.56 27.48
N ASN A 116 -11.14 5.54 27.57
CA ASN A 116 -10.45 5.23 28.82
C ASN A 116 -10.65 6.29 29.90
N HIS A 117 -10.70 7.56 29.53
CA HIS A 117 -10.96 8.63 30.48
C HIS A 117 -12.38 8.56 31.03
N GLU A 118 -13.38 8.31 30.18
CA GLU A 118 -14.77 8.08 30.59
C GLU A 118 -14.90 6.80 31.44
N ALA A 119 -14.23 5.71 31.06
CA ALA A 119 -14.18 4.48 31.86
C ALA A 119 -13.53 4.73 33.24
N PHE A 120 -12.44 5.50 33.31
CA PHE A 120 -11.78 5.83 34.56
C PHE A 120 -12.63 6.74 35.45
N GLN A 121 -13.38 7.70 34.88
CA GLN A 121 -14.26 8.59 35.64
C GLN A 121 -15.60 7.94 36.04
N SER A 122 -16.10 6.99 35.25
CA SER A 122 -17.30 6.20 35.58
C SER A 122 -17.02 5.04 36.54
N THR A 123 -15.75 4.69 36.75
CA THR A 123 -15.35 3.75 37.80
C THR A 123 -15.49 4.44 39.15
N GLN A 124 -16.67 4.33 39.75
CA GLN A 124 -16.86 4.63 41.16
C GLN A 124 -16.06 3.59 41.95
N TRP A 125 -14.88 3.98 42.44
CA TRP A 125 -14.10 3.14 43.35
C TRP A 125 -14.95 2.81 44.58
N LEU A 126 -15.58 1.63 44.58
CA LEU A 126 -16.11 1.07 45.82
C LEU A 126 -14.89 0.91 46.75
N PRO A 127 -14.92 1.48 47.97
CA PRO A 127 -13.85 1.24 48.91
C PRO A 127 -13.72 -0.27 49.09
N LEU A 128 -12.52 -0.81 48.89
CA LEU A 128 -12.22 -2.17 49.34
C LEU A 128 -12.45 -2.18 50.85
N GLU A 129 -13.58 -2.74 51.29
CA GLU A 129 -13.77 -3.09 52.69
C GLU A 129 -12.70 -4.13 53.03
N VAL A 130 -11.68 -3.68 53.77
CA VAL A 130 -10.74 -4.57 54.42
C VAL A 130 -11.52 -5.29 55.51
N GLY A 131 -12.06 -6.47 55.16
CA GLY A 131 -12.70 -7.38 56.11
C GLY A 131 -11.76 -7.73 57.26
N PRO A 132 -12.29 -8.07 58.45
CA PRO A 132 -11.51 -8.20 59.67
C PRO A 132 -10.38 -9.22 59.52
N SER A 133 -9.20 -8.85 60.03
CA SER A 133 -7.98 -9.64 59.95
C SER A 133 -8.20 -11.08 60.45
N LEU A 134 -8.03 -12.05 59.56
CA LEU A 134 -7.86 -13.45 59.95
C LEU A 134 -6.59 -13.55 60.81
N LYS A 135 -6.78 -13.86 62.10
CA LYS A 135 -5.70 -14.21 63.03
C LYS A 135 -4.92 -15.39 62.44
N ARG A 136 -3.58 -15.27 62.45
CA ARG A 136 -2.67 -16.34 62.08
C ARG A 136 -2.80 -17.48 63.10
N ASP A 137 -3.40 -18.59 62.70
CA ASP A 137 -3.22 -19.85 63.42
C ASP A 137 -1.81 -20.38 63.13
N ARG A 138 -1.04 -20.52 64.20
CA ARG A 138 0.24 -21.23 64.22
C ARG A 138 -0.05 -22.71 63.94
N ILE A 139 0.46 -23.20 62.81
CA ILE A 139 0.65 -24.64 62.62
C ILE A 139 1.90 -25.03 63.41
N VAL A 140 1.71 -25.95 64.37
CA VAL A 140 2.75 -26.67 65.12
C VAL A 140 3.35 -27.73 64.22
#